data_AF-A0A7U3UY52-F1
#
_entry.id   AF-A0A7U3UY52-F1
#
_cell.length_a   1.000
_cell.length_b   1.000
_cell.length_c   1.000
_cell.angle_alpha   90.00
_cell.angle_beta   90.00
_cell.angle_gamma   90.00
#
_symmetry.space_group_name_H-M   'P 1'
#
loop_
_entity.id
_entity.type
_entity.pdbx_description
1 polymer ?
#
loop_
_entity_poly.entity_id
_entity_poly.type
_entity_poly.pdbx_seq_one_letter_code
_entity_poly.pdbx_strand_id
1 'polypeptide(L)'
;MTTPLPGMPTPPAPSADYETWAETVRPVYAAAASTGRTFLCWHIARDHHLPDPPNPKRDWARLMSDLHRAGLIRQDGYGEARDHSAVHAWRGTRAAMQGRAA
;
A
#
# COMPACT_ATOMS: atom_id res chain seq x y z
N MET A 1 -28.64 16.85 -6.06
CA MET A 1 -28.28 15.64 -6.84
C MET A 1 -27.50 16.12 -8.06
N THR A 2 -26.18 15.98 -8.06
CA THR A 2 -25.31 16.37 -9.19
C THR A 2 -25.00 15.11 -9.99
N THR A 3 -25.50 15.04 -11.22
CA THR A 3 -25.22 13.95 -12.17
C THR A 3 -23.80 14.12 -12.74
N PRO A 4 -22.91 13.12 -12.66
CA PRO A 4 -21.60 13.20 -13.30
C PRO A 4 -21.69 13.08 -14.83
N LEU A 5 -20.83 13.81 -15.53
CA LEU A 5 -20.72 13.84 -17.00
C LEU A 5 -20.13 12.52 -17.54
N PRO A 6 -20.56 12.04 -18.73
CA PRO A 6 -20.03 10.83 -19.34
C PRO A 6 -18.62 11.04 -19.93
N GLY A 7 -17.66 10.21 -19.53
CA GLY A 7 -16.37 10.07 -20.24
C GLY A 7 -15.10 10.21 -19.40
N MET A 8 -15.19 10.57 -18.11
CA MET A 8 -14.05 10.42 -17.20
C MET A 8 -14.13 9.08 -16.47
N PRO A 9 -13.02 8.32 -16.34
CA PRO A 9 -12.99 7.21 -15.40
C PRO A 9 -13.27 7.80 -14.03
N THR A 10 -14.43 7.47 -13.45
CA THR A 10 -14.73 7.81 -12.07
C THR A 10 -13.61 7.22 -11.23
N PRO A 11 -12.89 8.02 -10.43
CA PRO A 11 -11.97 7.43 -9.46
C PRO A 11 -12.79 6.45 -8.61
N PRO A 12 -12.28 5.24 -8.32
CA PRO A 12 -13.00 4.29 -7.49
C PRO A 12 -13.46 5.00 -6.21
N ALA A 13 -14.73 4.84 -5.86
CA ALA A 13 -15.26 5.40 -4.62
C ALA A 13 -14.35 4.95 -3.46
N PRO A 14 -14.08 5.81 -2.46
CA PRO A 14 -13.38 5.36 -1.27
C PRO A 14 -14.15 4.17 -0.71
N SER A 15 -13.45 3.05 -0.53
CA SER A 15 -14.04 1.86 0.08
C SER A 15 -14.77 2.25 1.36
N ALA A 16 -15.95 1.68 1.60
CA ALA A 16 -16.71 1.98 2.82
C ALA A 16 -15.97 1.52 4.08
N ASP A 17 -15.11 0.51 3.95
CA ASP A 17 -14.48 -0.19 5.06
C ASP A 17 -13.01 -0.52 4.76
N TYR A 18 -12.20 -0.56 5.82
CA TYR A 18 -10.76 -0.82 5.74
C TYR A 18 -10.45 -2.20 5.16
N GLU A 19 -11.17 -3.25 5.57
CA GLU A 19 -10.87 -4.62 5.14
C GLU A 19 -11.06 -4.77 3.62
N THR A 20 -12.17 -4.26 3.08
CA THR A 20 -12.47 -4.23 1.64
C THR A 20 -11.41 -3.45 0.84
N TRP A 21 -10.95 -2.31 1.36
CA TRP A 21 -9.85 -1.56 0.75
C TRP A 21 -8.55 -2.36 0.81
N ALA A 22 -8.23 -2.95 1.96
CA ALA A 22 -7.01 -3.69 2.18
C ALA A 22 -6.93 -4.91 1.26
N GLU A 23 -8.02 -5.66 1.05
CA GLU A 23 -8.09 -6.76 0.08
C GLU A 23 -7.74 -6.32 -1.34
N THR A 24 -8.14 -5.10 -1.71
CA THR A 24 -7.86 -4.53 -3.03
C THR A 24 -6.37 -4.18 -3.21
N VAL A 25 -5.73 -3.60 -2.18
CA VAL A 25 -4.35 -3.09 -2.29
C VAL A 25 -3.27 -4.09 -1.85
N ARG A 26 -3.59 -5.03 -0.94
CA ARG A 26 -2.65 -6.03 -0.40
C ARG A 26 -1.88 -6.80 -1.49
N PRO A 27 -2.50 -7.29 -2.59
CA PRO A 27 -1.79 -8.03 -3.62
C PRO A 27 -0.65 -7.22 -4.27
N VAL A 28 -0.82 -5.91 -4.41
CA VAL A 28 0.21 -5.02 -5.01
C VAL A 28 1.42 -4.94 -4.10
N TYR A 29 1.21 -4.77 -2.80
CA TYR A 29 2.30 -4.78 -1.81
C TYR A 29 2.94 -6.16 -1.64
N ALA A 30 2.17 -7.24 -1.74
CA ALA A 30 2.69 -8.60 -1.75
C ALA A 30 3.60 -8.83 -2.96
N ALA A 31 3.19 -8.40 -4.16
CA ALA A 31 4.02 -8.47 -5.37
C ALA A 31 5.31 -7.65 -5.21
N ALA A 32 5.23 -6.43 -4.67
CA ALA A 32 6.41 -5.62 -4.37
C ALA A 32 7.34 -6.30 -3.37
N ALA A 33 6.78 -6.90 -2.31
CA ALA A 33 7.54 -7.69 -1.33
C ALA A 33 8.24 -8.90 -1.97
N SER A 34 7.58 -9.63 -2.87
CA SER A 34 8.18 -10.78 -3.54
C SER A 34 9.41 -10.42 -4.39
N THR A 35 9.55 -9.16 -4.83
CA THR A 35 10.78 -8.72 -5.54
C THR A 35 12.00 -8.63 -4.63
N GLY A 36 11.80 -8.53 -3.31
CA GLY A 36 12.86 -8.30 -2.34
C GLY A 36 13.60 -6.96 -2.51
N ARG A 37 13.08 -6.02 -3.30
CA ARG A 37 13.59 -4.65 -3.39
C ARG A 37 13.04 -3.81 -2.24
N THR A 38 13.78 -2.80 -1.84
CA THR A 38 13.33 -1.80 -0.87
C THR A 38 12.35 -0.84 -1.56
N PHE A 39 11.25 -0.53 -0.90
CA PHE A 39 10.19 0.34 -1.42
C PHE A 39 9.60 1.23 -0.31
N LEU A 40 8.97 2.33 -0.73
CA LEU A 40 8.22 3.23 0.13
C LEU A 40 6.73 3.03 -0.10
N CYS A 41 5.93 3.09 0.97
CA CYS A 41 4.48 2.86 0.89
C CYS A 41 3.80 3.79 -0.12
N TRP A 42 4.11 5.10 -0.04
CA TRP A 42 3.55 6.11 -0.94
C TRP A 42 4.01 5.96 -2.39
N HIS A 43 5.20 5.42 -2.62
CA HIS A 43 5.73 5.22 -3.98
C HIS A 43 4.97 4.11 -4.69
N ILE A 44 4.73 2.97 -4.00
CA ILE A 44 3.89 1.89 -4.53
C ILE A 44 2.45 2.38 -4.77
N ALA A 45 1.86 3.10 -3.81
CA ALA A 45 0.51 3.61 -3.96
C ALA A 45 0.37 4.52 -5.19
N ARG A 46 1.36 5.41 -5.41
CA ARG A 46 1.39 6.32 -6.55
C ARG A 46 1.62 5.59 -7.88
N ASP A 47 2.63 4.73 -7.97
CA ASP A 47 3.00 4.03 -9.20
C ASP A 47 1.89 3.11 -9.71
N HIS A 48 1.12 2.53 -8.79
CA HIS A 48 0.00 1.64 -9.10
C HIS A 48 -1.37 2.33 -9.09
N HIS A 49 -1.42 3.65 -8.91
CA HIS A 49 -2.67 4.43 -8.84
C HIS A 49 -3.70 3.84 -7.87
N LEU A 50 -3.23 3.43 -6.68
CA LEU A 50 -4.08 2.75 -5.70
C LEU A 50 -5.17 3.70 -5.13
N PRO A 51 -6.37 3.18 -4.84
CA PRO A 51 -7.42 3.96 -4.20
C PRO A 51 -6.98 4.39 -2.80
N ASP A 52 -7.40 5.59 -2.39
CA ASP A 52 -7.24 6.01 -1.01
C ASP A 52 -8.14 5.17 -0.08
N PRO A 53 -7.64 4.83 1.13
CA PRO A 53 -8.45 4.17 2.15
C PRO A 53 -9.54 5.09 2.73
N PRO A 54 -10.49 4.54 3.49
CA PRO A 54 -11.48 5.34 4.23
C PRO A 54 -10.85 6.41 5.13
N ASN A 55 -9.72 6.12 5.79
CA ASN A 55 -8.95 7.10 6.55
C ASN A 55 -7.46 7.13 6.15
N PRO A 56 -7.06 7.98 5.18
CA PRO A 56 -5.69 8.00 4.65
C PRO A 56 -4.61 8.33 5.68
N LYS A 57 -4.94 9.05 6.75
CA LYS A 57 -3.95 9.39 7.79
C LYS A 57 -3.52 8.20 8.64
N ARG A 58 -4.35 7.15 8.72
CA ARG A 58 -4.16 6.02 9.63
C ARG A 58 -4.05 4.69 8.89
N ASP A 59 -4.89 4.48 7.89
CA ASP A 59 -5.11 3.17 7.31
C ASP A 59 -3.94 2.73 6.42
N TRP A 60 -3.20 3.66 5.82
CA TRP A 60 -1.91 3.37 5.17
C TRP A 60 -0.87 2.81 6.15
N ALA A 61 -0.77 3.40 7.34
CA ALA A 61 0.13 2.90 8.38
C ALA A 61 -0.34 1.54 8.90
N ARG A 62 -1.66 1.38 9.11
CA ARG A 62 -2.28 0.11 9.53
C ARG A 62 -1.97 -1.02 8.53
N LEU A 63 -2.11 -0.78 7.23
CA LEU A 63 -1.78 -1.76 6.19
C LEU A 63 -0.32 -2.24 6.31
N MET A 64 0.63 -1.31 6.43
CA MET A 64 2.04 -1.67 6.54
C MET A 64 2.33 -2.47 7.82
N SER A 65 1.70 -2.11 8.94
CA SER A 65 1.78 -2.90 10.18
C SER A 65 1.21 -4.31 10.02
N ASP A 66 0.07 -4.46 9.34
CA ASP A 66 -0.55 -5.77 9.09
C ASP A 66 0.35 -6.65 8.21
N LEU A 67 0.92 -6.09 7.13
CA LEU A 67 1.86 -6.80 6.25
C LEU A 67 3.16 -7.18 6.98
N HIS A 68 3.65 -6.32 7.86
CA HIS A 68 4.82 -6.62 8.68
C HIS A 68 4.53 -7.76 9.67
N ARG A 69 3.39 -7.70 10.35
CA ARG A 69 2.95 -8.73 11.30
C ARG A 69 2.69 -10.08 10.60
N ALA A 70 2.19 -10.07 9.37
CA ALA A 70 2.04 -11.25 8.54
C ALA A 70 3.38 -11.83 8.04
N GLY A 71 4.50 -11.12 8.28
CA GLY A 71 5.82 -11.54 7.83
C GLY A 71 6.03 -11.36 6.34
N LEU A 72 5.20 -10.57 5.64
CA LEU A 72 5.39 -10.27 4.22
C LEU A 72 6.54 -9.28 4.01
N ILE A 73 6.64 -8.29 4.90
CA ILE A 73 7.63 -7.21 4.82
C ILE A 73 8.38 -7.02 6.13
N ARG A 74 9.56 -6.40 6.04
CA ARG A 74 10.34 -5.92 7.18
C ARG A 74 10.78 -4.49 6.94
N GLN A 75 10.99 -3.75 8.02
CA GLN A 75 11.58 -2.42 7.93
C GLN A 75 13.03 -2.52 7.46
N ASP A 76 13.41 -1.67 6.51
CA ASP A 76 14.73 -1.64 5.86
C ASP A 76 15.25 -0.20 5.83
N GLY A 77 15.22 0.46 7.00
CA GLY A 77 15.66 1.84 7.18
C GLY A 77 14.56 2.88 6.93
N TYR A 78 15.00 4.02 6.39
CA TYR A 78 14.16 5.17 6.09
C TYR A 78 14.49 5.71 4.69
N GLY A 79 13.47 6.18 3.98
CA GLY A 79 13.62 7.00 2.79
C GLY A 79 13.17 8.43 3.04
N GLU A 80 13.28 9.27 2.03
CA GLU A 80 12.89 10.67 2.08
C GLU A 80 11.60 10.90 1.28
N ALA A 81 10.64 11.59 1.89
CA ALA A 81 9.43 12.06 1.22
C ALA A 81 9.68 13.41 0.51
N ARG A 82 8.74 13.83 -0.35
CA ARG A 82 8.86 15.09 -1.11
C ARG A 82 9.00 16.34 -0.22
N ASP A 83 8.45 16.30 0.99
CA ASP A 83 8.55 17.36 1.99
C ASP A 83 9.80 17.22 2.89
N HIS A 84 10.76 16.37 2.50
CA HIS A 84 11.98 16.03 3.24
C HIS A 84 11.75 15.31 4.59
N SER A 85 10.53 14.88 4.88
CA SER A 85 10.28 14.00 6.02
C SER A 85 10.86 12.61 5.81
N ALA A 86 11.43 12.05 6.87
CA ALA A 86 11.86 10.65 6.91
C ALA A 86 10.63 9.74 6.96
N VAL A 87 10.55 8.78 6.03
CA VAL A 87 9.47 7.78 5.97
C VAL A 87 10.05 6.38 6.04
N HIS A 88 9.34 5.45 6.67
CA HIS A 88 9.80 4.07 6.76
C HIS A 88 9.97 3.44 5.37
N ALA A 89 11.13 2.84 5.15
CA ALA A 89 11.40 2.00 4.00
C ALA A 89 11.14 0.53 4.35
N TRP A 90 10.55 -0.19 3.41
CA TRP A 90 10.11 -1.56 3.59
C TRP A 90 10.74 -2.47 2.54
N ARG A 91 10.99 -3.72 2.91
CA ARG A 91 11.51 -4.74 2.02
C ARG A 91 10.78 -6.05 2.26
N GLY A 92 10.54 -6.83 1.22
CA GLY A 92 9.98 -8.16 1.40
C GLY A 92 10.87 -9.06 2.26
N THR A 93 10.25 -9.96 3.01
CA THR A 93 10.98 -11.01 3.74
C THR A 93 11.38 -12.15 2.80
N ARG A 94 12.31 -12.99 3.24
CA ARG A 94 12.69 -14.21 2.49
C ARG A 94 11.48 -15.15 2.32
N ALA A 95 10.56 -15.19 3.28
CA ALA A 95 9.34 -15.99 3.18
C ALA A 95 8.41 -15.46 2.07
N ALA A 96 8.25 -14.14 1.97
CA ALA A 96 7.46 -13.50 0.91
C ALA A 96 8.06 -13.73 -0.49
N MET A 97 9.38 -13.65 -0.62
CA MET A 97 10.08 -13.96 -1.89
C MET A 97 9.92 -15.41 -2.32
N GLN A 98 9.72 -16.33 -1.38
CA GLN A 98 9.53 -17.76 -1.65
C GLN A 98 8.06 -18.16 -1.78
N GLY A 99 7.11 -17.22 -1.71
CA GLY A 99 5.68 -17.51 -1.73
C GLY A 99 5.18 -18.29 -0.51
N ARG A 100 5.87 -18.18 0.62
CA ARG A 100 5.57 -18.89 1.88
C ARG A 100 4.97 -17.98 2.97
N ALA A 101 4.87 -16.69 2.70
CA ALA A 101 4.21 -15.74 3.59
C ALA A 101 2.70 -15.77 3.34
N ALA A 102 1.93 -15.58 4.41
CA ALA A 102 0.49 -15.84 4.51
C ALA A 102 -0.40 -14.78 3.87
#